data_AF-R7G4P3-F1
#
_entry.id   AF-R7G4P3-F1
#
_cell.length_a   1.000
_cell.length_b   1.000
_cell.length_c   1.000
_cell.angle_alpha   90.00
_cell.angle_beta   90.00
_cell.angle_gamma   90.00
#
_symmetry.space_group_name_H-M   'P 1'
#
loop_
_entity.id
_entity.type
_entity.pdbx_description
1 polymer ?
#
loop_
_entity_poly.entity_id
_entity_poly.type
_entity_poly.pdbx_seq_one_letter_code
_entity_poly.pdbx_strand_id
1 'polypeptide(L)'
;MYFHCIPLTHLEGTYRTYLLMKGMDILFYHKEEKVRIKQQSGDLFKAVRKELHKNTSKLPKLEASLEEAMDCEKYREYGDLLFAYMHTIEKTAQITLPSFENEAMVTIPIDMRYDLKQNANRYYQKYHKFKRAQNILSEQICLCKQEIEYLETLEIQLEQASMQDAMEIREELSKQNYIKPLKTRIRKKKKQELPHFETFQFDDITIYVGKNNLQNDYVTWKLARKQDTWLHVKDLHGSHVIITTDHPDEATLRNAAMLAAWYSQGRYSSSVPVNYCLVRQLKKIPGNKGSLVSLSNYKTIYIDPDANYIQKLHDEHLAK
;
A
#
# COMPACT_ATOMS: atom_id res chain seq x y z
N MET A 1 17.10 -20.35 -11.54
CA MET A 1 17.81 -21.43 -10.82
C MET A 1 18.04 -22.55 -11.82
N TYR A 2 19.29 -22.77 -12.20
CA TYR A 2 19.69 -23.86 -13.09
C TYR A 2 20.11 -25.06 -12.23
N PHE A 3 19.76 -26.27 -12.64
CA PHE A 3 20.12 -27.48 -11.94
C PHE A 3 20.53 -28.53 -12.97
N HIS A 4 21.45 -29.39 -12.58
CA HIS A 4 21.90 -30.49 -13.41
C HIS A 4 22.51 -31.58 -12.52
N CYS A 5 22.49 -32.82 -13.01
CA CYS A 5 23.16 -33.94 -12.35
C CYS A 5 24.69 -33.89 -12.46
N ILE A 6 25.24 -32.94 -13.23
CA ILE A 6 26.69 -32.74 -13.41
C ILE A 6 27.02 -31.26 -13.13
N PRO A 7 28.24 -30.96 -12.67
CA PRO A 7 28.65 -29.59 -12.41
C PRO A 7 28.60 -28.75 -13.69
N LEU A 8 27.91 -27.62 -13.63
CA LEU A 8 27.79 -26.67 -14.74
C LEU A 8 28.99 -25.72 -14.71
N THR A 9 30.13 -26.18 -15.23
CA THR A 9 31.42 -25.44 -15.19
C THR A 9 31.44 -24.17 -16.04
N HIS A 10 30.47 -24.00 -16.95
CA HIS A 10 30.35 -22.81 -17.81
C HIS A 10 29.62 -21.65 -17.13
N LEU A 11 28.99 -21.87 -15.97
CA LEU A 11 28.36 -20.82 -15.19
C LEU A 11 29.33 -20.41 -14.09
N GLU A 12 29.91 -19.22 -14.18
CA GLU A 12 30.71 -18.64 -13.10
C GLU A 12 29.77 -18.25 -11.95
N GLY A 13 29.64 -19.14 -10.95
CA GLY A 13 28.76 -18.91 -9.80
C GLY A 13 28.91 -19.96 -8.70
N THR A 14 28.42 -19.62 -7.51
CA THR A 14 28.39 -20.53 -6.35
C THR A 14 27.35 -21.63 -6.57
N TYR A 15 27.73 -22.91 -6.40
CA TYR A 15 26.83 -24.05 -6.52
C TYR A 15 26.72 -24.84 -5.21
N ARG A 16 25.56 -25.48 -5.00
CA ARG A 16 25.32 -26.41 -3.89
C ARG A 16 25.15 -27.81 -4.44
N THR A 17 25.80 -28.79 -3.80
CA THR A 17 25.71 -30.21 -4.16
C THR A 17 24.80 -30.94 -3.20
N TYR A 18 23.88 -31.73 -3.74
CA TYR A 18 22.97 -32.59 -2.98
C TYR A 18 23.03 -34.02 -3.52
N LEU A 19 22.75 -35.01 -2.67
CA LEU A 19 22.46 -36.38 -3.11
C LEU A 19 21.26 -36.36 -4.06
N LEU A 20 21.28 -37.14 -5.15
CA LEU A 20 20.30 -37.06 -6.24
C LEU A 20 18.84 -37.03 -5.75
N MET A 21 18.46 -37.96 -4.87
CA MET A 21 17.10 -38.03 -4.33
C MET A 21 16.74 -36.78 -3.51
N LYS A 22 17.63 -36.35 -2.60
CA LYS A 22 17.45 -35.13 -1.79
C LYS A 22 17.39 -33.88 -2.67
N GLY A 23 18.20 -33.82 -3.72
CA GLY A 23 18.20 -32.75 -4.70
C GLY A 23 16.89 -32.70 -5.50
N MET A 24 16.38 -33.86 -5.95
CA MET A 24 15.07 -33.96 -6.59
C MET A 24 13.96 -33.51 -5.65
N ASP A 25 13.93 -33.99 -4.40
CA ASP A 25 12.92 -33.61 -3.41
C ASP A 25 12.90 -32.10 -3.21
N ILE A 26 14.05 -31.45 -3.00
CA ILE A 26 14.15 -29.99 -2.84
C ILE A 26 13.62 -29.27 -4.10
N LEU A 27 13.98 -29.75 -5.29
CA LEU A 27 13.64 -29.08 -6.54
C LEU A 27 12.16 -29.20 -6.89
N PHE A 28 11.61 -30.41 -6.76
CA PHE A 28 10.20 -30.67 -6.99
C PHE A 28 9.35 -30.07 -5.89
N TYR A 29 9.79 -30.07 -4.63
CA TYR A 29 9.11 -29.37 -3.54
C TYR A 29 8.96 -27.88 -3.86
N HIS A 30 10.05 -27.16 -4.17
CA HIS A 30 9.96 -25.74 -4.51
C HIS A 30 9.16 -25.45 -5.79
N LYS A 31 9.24 -26.34 -6.79
CA LYS A 31 8.51 -26.17 -8.06
C LYS A 31 7.01 -26.45 -7.89
N GLU A 32 6.65 -27.53 -7.20
CA GLU A 32 5.27 -27.88 -6.89
C GLU A 32 4.64 -26.87 -5.95
N GLU A 33 5.36 -26.41 -4.93
CA GLU A 33 4.89 -25.37 -4.02
C GLU A 33 4.59 -24.07 -4.76
N LYS A 34 5.50 -23.60 -5.63
CA LYS A 34 5.23 -22.42 -6.47
C LYS A 34 4.06 -22.60 -7.42
N VAL A 35 3.92 -23.78 -8.04
CA VAL A 35 2.78 -24.07 -8.93
C VAL A 35 1.47 -24.14 -8.14
N ARG A 36 1.48 -24.75 -6.95
CA ARG A 36 0.32 -24.90 -6.07
C ARG A 36 -0.12 -23.56 -5.48
N ILE A 37 0.83 -22.74 -5.03
CA ILE A 37 0.60 -21.35 -4.65
C ILE A 37 -0.01 -20.61 -5.84
N LYS A 38 0.62 -20.63 -7.01
CA LYS A 38 0.10 -19.93 -8.20
C LYS A 38 -1.29 -20.41 -8.64
N GLN A 39 -1.62 -21.68 -8.48
CA GLN A 39 -2.96 -22.22 -8.74
C GLN A 39 -3.99 -21.79 -7.68
N GLN A 40 -3.60 -21.75 -6.40
CA GLN A 40 -4.49 -21.43 -5.29
C GLN A 40 -4.57 -19.94 -4.93
N SER A 41 -3.60 -19.12 -5.35
CA SER A 41 -3.54 -17.67 -5.14
C SER A 41 -3.68 -16.89 -6.45
N GLY A 42 -3.72 -17.56 -7.60
CA GLY A 42 -3.89 -16.91 -8.89
C GLY A 42 -5.22 -16.16 -9.03
N ASP A 43 -6.27 -16.61 -8.35
CA ASP A 43 -7.52 -15.88 -8.19
C ASP A 43 -7.35 -14.61 -7.33
N LEU A 44 -6.56 -14.67 -6.26
CA LEU A 44 -6.23 -13.53 -5.40
C LEU A 44 -5.45 -12.47 -6.18
N PHE A 45 -4.40 -12.87 -6.89
CA PHE A 45 -3.63 -11.97 -7.76
C PHE A 45 -4.52 -11.30 -8.81
N LYS A 46 -5.41 -12.06 -9.46
CA LYS A 46 -6.35 -11.49 -10.43
C LYS A 46 -7.31 -10.50 -9.79
N ALA A 47 -7.81 -10.79 -8.58
CA ALA A 47 -8.72 -9.90 -7.87
C ALA A 47 -8.02 -8.59 -7.46
N VAL A 48 -6.84 -8.67 -6.84
CA VAL A 48 -6.03 -7.51 -6.43
C VAL A 48 -5.67 -6.65 -7.64
N ARG A 49 -5.11 -7.25 -8.70
CA ARG A 49 -4.74 -6.51 -9.93
C ARG A 49 -5.93 -5.86 -10.62
N LYS A 50 -7.11 -6.51 -10.60
CA LYS A 50 -8.32 -5.95 -11.18
C LYS A 50 -8.77 -4.70 -10.43
N GLU A 51 -8.80 -4.74 -9.10
CA GLU A 51 -9.18 -3.57 -8.30
C GLU A 51 -8.11 -2.48 -8.34
N LEU A 52 -6.83 -2.86 -8.39
CA LEU A 52 -5.72 -1.91 -8.57
C LEU A 52 -5.85 -1.19 -9.91
N HIS A 53 -6.08 -1.91 -11.01
CA HIS A 53 -6.30 -1.31 -12.33
C HIS A 53 -7.52 -0.37 -12.36
N LYS A 54 -8.61 -0.75 -11.69
CA LYS A 54 -9.81 0.08 -11.59
C LYS A 54 -9.56 1.37 -10.82
N ASN A 55 -8.84 1.32 -9.69
CA ASN A 55 -8.53 2.51 -8.90
C ASN A 55 -7.49 3.40 -9.58
N THR A 56 -6.43 2.83 -10.15
CA THR A 56 -5.43 3.58 -10.94
C THR A 56 -6.05 4.25 -12.17
N SER A 57 -7.06 3.64 -12.81
CA SER A 57 -7.80 4.26 -13.91
C SER A 57 -8.84 5.31 -13.45
N LYS A 58 -9.30 5.23 -12.20
CA LYS A 58 -10.25 6.18 -11.59
C LYS A 58 -9.55 7.46 -11.14
N LEU A 59 -8.35 7.33 -10.57
CA LEU A 59 -7.57 8.44 -10.01
C LEU A 59 -7.39 9.63 -10.98
N PRO A 60 -6.91 9.47 -12.23
CA PRO A 60 -6.71 10.60 -13.13
C PRO A 60 -8.03 11.28 -13.52
N LYS A 61 -9.15 10.54 -13.53
CA LYS A 61 -10.48 11.13 -13.81
C LYS A 61 -10.97 12.00 -12.65
N LEU A 62 -10.68 11.59 -11.41
CA LEU A 62 -10.98 12.38 -10.22
C LEU A 62 -10.10 13.63 -10.17
N GLU A 63 -8.81 13.49 -10.46
CA GLU A 63 -7.86 14.62 -10.51
C GLU A 63 -8.25 15.62 -11.60
N ALA A 64 -8.61 15.16 -12.80
CA ALA A 64 -9.12 16.04 -13.87
C ALA A 64 -10.43 16.75 -13.45
N SER A 65 -11.34 16.05 -12.77
CA SER A 65 -12.58 16.67 -12.27
C SER A 65 -12.32 17.70 -11.18
N LEU A 66 -11.26 17.51 -10.37
CA LEU A 66 -10.86 18.46 -9.34
C LEU A 66 -10.25 19.72 -9.98
N GLU A 67 -9.39 19.54 -10.98
CA GLU A 67 -8.79 20.65 -11.73
C GLU A 67 -9.88 21.53 -12.37
N GLU A 68 -10.86 20.92 -13.04
CA GLU A 68 -12.03 21.63 -13.58
C GLU A 68 -12.82 22.37 -12.49
N ALA A 69 -12.86 21.82 -11.28
CA ALA A 69 -13.57 22.41 -10.16
C ALA A 69 -12.78 23.54 -9.47
N MET A 70 -11.45 23.53 -9.52
CA MET A 70 -10.60 24.61 -8.97
C MET A 70 -10.79 25.93 -9.70
N ASP A 71 -11.08 25.84 -10.99
CA ASP A 71 -11.36 26.94 -11.90
C ASP A 71 -12.70 27.67 -11.64
N CYS A 72 -13.34 27.47 -10.48
CA CYS A 72 -14.71 27.94 -10.24
C CYS A 72 -14.85 29.42 -9.89
N GLU A 73 -13.75 30.08 -9.51
CA GLU A 73 -13.78 31.47 -9.03
C GLU A 73 -14.20 32.45 -10.13
N LYS A 74 -13.94 32.12 -11.40
CA LYS A 74 -14.47 32.84 -12.56
C LYS A 74 -16.00 32.95 -12.56
N TYR A 75 -16.72 31.93 -12.05
CA TYR A 75 -18.18 31.99 -11.97
C TYR A 75 -18.66 32.93 -10.85
N ARG A 76 -17.88 33.11 -9.78
CA ARG A 76 -18.19 34.13 -8.76
C ARG A 76 -18.04 35.53 -9.37
N GLU A 77 -16.92 35.78 -10.04
CA GLU A 77 -16.64 37.05 -10.72
C GLU A 77 -17.73 37.38 -11.76
N TYR A 78 -18.18 36.41 -12.55
CA TYR A 78 -19.29 36.60 -13.49
C TYR A 78 -20.58 37.02 -12.80
N GLY A 79 -20.90 36.40 -11.66
CA GLY A 79 -22.07 36.76 -10.85
C GLY A 79 -21.98 38.19 -10.30
N ASP A 80 -20.83 38.53 -9.71
CA ASP A 80 -20.57 39.85 -9.12
C ASP A 80 -20.68 40.96 -10.20
N LEU A 81 -20.03 40.77 -11.35
CA LEU A 81 -20.05 41.73 -12.47
C LEU A 81 -21.46 41.93 -13.05
N LEU A 82 -22.21 40.84 -13.23
CA LEU A 82 -23.57 40.94 -13.75
C LEU A 82 -24.49 41.69 -12.78
N PHE A 83 -24.37 41.48 -11.46
CA PHE A 83 -25.16 42.24 -10.50
C PHE A 83 -24.75 43.71 -10.44
N ALA A 84 -23.47 44.03 -10.55
CA ALA A 84 -23.01 45.41 -10.50
C ALA A 84 -23.46 46.23 -11.73
N TYR A 85 -23.39 45.64 -12.92
CA TYR A 85 -23.64 46.34 -14.18
C TYR A 85 -25.03 46.09 -14.79
N MET A 86 -25.93 45.33 -14.12
CA MET A 86 -27.23 44.92 -14.69
C MET A 86 -28.13 46.07 -15.17
N HIS A 87 -27.99 47.27 -14.61
CA HIS A 87 -28.80 48.45 -15.01
C HIS A 87 -28.20 49.23 -16.17
N THR A 88 -26.93 48.97 -16.50
CA THR A 88 -26.16 49.70 -17.53
C THR A 88 -25.93 48.88 -18.80
N ILE A 89 -26.20 47.57 -18.77
CA ILE A 89 -25.88 46.65 -19.86
C ILE A 89 -27.14 46.12 -20.54
N GLU A 90 -27.08 45.99 -21.86
CA GLU A 90 -28.10 45.31 -22.63
C GLU A 90 -27.84 43.80 -22.67
N LYS A 91 -28.94 43.03 -22.69
CA LYS A 91 -28.87 41.57 -22.75
C LYS A 91 -28.43 41.12 -24.15
N THR A 92 -27.16 40.72 -24.25
CA THR A 92 -26.55 40.13 -25.45
C THR A 92 -25.96 38.76 -25.12
N ALA A 93 -25.60 37.98 -26.14
CA ALA A 93 -25.09 36.61 -25.95
C ALA A 93 -23.73 36.55 -25.22
N GLN A 94 -22.94 37.62 -25.32
CA GLN A 94 -21.65 37.77 -24.64
C GLN A 94 -21.51 39.22 -24.17
N ILE A 95 -21.25 39.42 -22.88
CA ILE A 95 -21.07 40.75 -22.30
C ILE A 95 -19.62 40.85 -21.82
N THR A 96 -18.92 41.92 -22.23
CA THR A 96 -17.55 42.17 -21.78
C THR A 96 -17.58 43.30 -20.75
N LEU A 97 -17.09 43.01 -19.54
CA LEU A 97 -17.11 43.95 -18.40
C LEU A 97 -15.70 44.07 -17.79
N PRO A 98 -15.34 45.24 -17.24
CA PRO A 98 -14.08 45.41 -16.54
C PRO A 98 -14.09 44.62 -15.23
N SER A 99 -13.08 43.78 -15.01
CA SER A 99 -12.86 43.06 -13.76
C SER A 99 -12.66 44.05 -12.60
N PHE A 100 -13.17 43.69 -11.42
CA PHE A 100 -12.93 44.46 -10.19
C PHE A 100 -11.51 44.32 -9.65
N GLU A 101 -10.78 43.28 -10.06
CA GLU A 101 -9.49 42.95 -9.45
C GLU A 101 -8.30 43.48 -10.27
N ASN A 102 -8.33 43.39 -11.60
CA ASN A 102 -7.11 43.53 -12.41
C ASN A 102 -7.19 44.47 -13.63
N GLU A 103 -8.16 45.39 -13.71
CA GLU A 103 -8.43 46.25 -14.90
C GLU A 103 -8.63 45.48 -16.24
N ALA A 104 -8.59 44.14 -16.20
CA ALA A 104 -8.76 43.27 -17.34
C ALA A 104 -10.24 43.18 -17.76
N MET A 105 -10.48 43.04 -19.07
CA MET A 105 -11.82 42.87 -19.60
C MET A 105 -12.22 41.38 -19.56
N VAL A 106 -13.32 41.08 -18.87
CA VAL A 106 -13.85 39.73 -18.68
C VAL A 106 -15.05 39.52 -19.59
N THR A 107 -14.96 38.53 -20.49
CA THR A 107 -16.07 38.15 -21.37
C THR A 107 -16.95 37.10 -20.70
N ILE A 108 -18.20 37.46 -20.40
CA ILE A 108 -19.19 36.64 -19.72
C ILE A 108 -20.20 36.10 -20.75
N PRO A 109 -20.31 34.78 -20.95
CA PRO A 109 -21.35 34.21 -21.78
C PRO A 109 -22.72 34.33 -21.09
N ILE A 110 -23.80 34.58 -21.84
CA ILE A 110 -25.14 34.74 -21.27
C ILE A 110 -26.11 33.77 -21.93
N ASP A 111 -26.88 33.05 -21.12
CA ASP A 111 -27.98 32.23 -21.62
C ASP A 111 -29.19 33.13 -21.88
N MET A 112 -29.50 33.33 -23.17
CA MET A 112 -30.57 34.21 -23.64
C MET A 112 -31.97 33.76 -23.21
N ARG A 113 -32.13 32.55 -22.67
CA ARG A 113 -33.42 32.07 -22.13
C ARG A 113 -33.78 32.70 -20.79
N TYR A 114 -32.80 33.24 -20.06
CA TYR A 114 -32.97 33.77 -18.71
C TYR A 114 -32.68 35.27 -18.66
N ASP A 115 -33.21 35.97 -17.64
CA ASP A 115 -32.84 37.38 -17.40
C ASP A 115 -31.41 37.50 -16.83
N LEU A 116 -30.88 38.73 -16.73
CA LEU A 116 -29.50 38.95 -16.23
C LEU A 116 -29.34 38.52 -14.77
N LYS A 117 -30.36 38.75 -13.94
CA LYS A 117 -30.36 38.36 -12.52
C LYS A 117 -30.34 36.84 -12.35
N GLN A 118 -31.10 36.11 -13.16
CA GLN A 118 -31.18 34.66 -13.20
C GLN A 118 -29.86 34.07 -13.72
N ASN A 119 -29.25 34.67 -14.74
CA ASN A 119 -27.90 34.28 -15.20
C ASN A 119 -26.86 34.44 -14.08
N ALA A 120 -26.86 35.59 -13.39
CA ALA A 120 -25.97 35.83 -12.26
C ALA A 120 -26.17 34.80 -11.13
N ASN A 121 -27.43 34.54 -10.74
CA ASN A 121 -27.77 33.52 -9.75
C ASN A 121 -27.32 32.10 -10.17
N ARG A 122 -27.45 31.75 -11.46
CA ARG A 122 -26.96 30.46 -11.99
C ARG A 122 -25.44 30.36 -11.89
N TYR A 123 -24.72 31.45 -12.12
CA TYR A 123 -23.26 31.49 -11.93
C TYR A 123 -22.86 31.28 -10.48
N TYR A 124 -23.53 31.90 -9.50
CA TYR A 124 -23.31 31.59 -8.09
C TYR A 124 -23.67 30.15 -7.72
N GLN A 125 -24.78 29.61 -8.24
CA GLN A 125 -25.14 28.20 -8.02
C GLN A 125 -24.05 27.27 -8.56
N LYS A 126 -23.50 27.59 -9.74
CA LYS A 126 -22.40 26.85 -10.35
C LYS A 126 -21.13 26.94 -9.49
N TYR A 127 -20.77 28.13 -9.03
CA TYR A 127 -19.67 28.35 -8.08
C TYR A 127 -19.82 27.52 -6.81
N HIS A 128 -20.96 27.61 -6.10
CA HIS A 128 -21.20 26.85 -4.87
C HIS A 128 -21.18 25.34 -5.10
N LYS A 129 -21.68 24.88 -6.26
CA LYS A 129 -21.60 23.46 -6.64
C LYS A 129 -20.15 23.01 -6.80
N PHE A 130 -19.32 23.75 -7.53
CA PHE A 130 -17.91 23.39 -7.71
C PHE A 130 -17.10 23.51 -6.42
N LYS A 131 -17.33 24.54 -5.61
CA LYS A 131 -16.68 24.69 -4.32
C LYS A 131 -16.99 23.53 -3.36
N ARG A 132 -18.23 23.05 -3.35
CA ARG A 132 -18.60 21.82 -2.63
C ARG A 132 -17.93 20.58 -3.24
N ALA A 133 -17.88 20.50 -4.57
CA ALA A 133 -17.25 19.39 -5.28
C ALA A 133 -15.75 19.30 -5.00
N GLN A 134 -15.02 20.42 -4.87
CA GLN A 134 -13.58 20.42 -4.55
C GLN A 134 -13.28 19.63 -3.27
N ASN A 135 -14.01 19.91 -2.18
CA ASN A 135 -13.81 19.21 -0.91
C ASN A 135 -14.08 17.71 -1.05
N ILE A 136 -15.21 17.34 -1.68
CA ILE A 136 -15.59 15.93 -1.88
C ILE A 136 -14.57 15.21 -2.79
N LEU A 137 -14.15 15.84 -3.88
CA LEU A 137 -13.18 15.27 -4.83
C LEU A 137 -11.81 15.09 -4.17
N SER A 138 -11.36 16.06 -3.38
CA SER A 138 -10.10 15.95 -2.63
C SER A 138 -10.10 14.77 -1.66
N GLU A 139 -11.20 14.58 -0.91
CA GLU A 139 -11.39 13.43 -0.02
C GLU A 139 -11.41 12.11 -0.82
N GLN A 140 -12.15 12.06 -1.93
CA GLN A 140 -12.20 10.86 -2.78
C GLN A 140 -10.85 10.52 -3.42
N ILE A 141 -10.05 11.52 -3.80
CA ILE A 141 -8.69 11.33 -4.31
C ILE A 141 -7.80 10.76 -3.20
N CYS A 142 -7.86 11.31 -1.98
CA CYS A 142 -7.12 10.80 -0.84
C CYS A 142 -7.45 9.33 -0.55
N LEU A 143 -8.75 8.99 -0.47
CA LEU A 143 -9.21 7.61 -0.26
C LEU A 143 -8.78 6.68 -1.41
N CYS A 144 -8.83 7.17 -2.66
CA CYS A 144 -8.40 6.39 -3.82
C CYS A 144 -6.89 6.09 -3.79
N LYS A 145 -6.07 7.07 -3.40
CA LYS A 145 -4.61 6.90 -3.24
C LYS A 145 -4.29 5.88 -2.13
N GLN A 146 -4.93 6.00 -0.97
CA GLN A 146 -4.79 5.03 0.13
C GLN A 146 -5.21 3.61 -0.29
N GLU A 147 -6.26 3.49 -1.10
CA GLU A 147 -6.71 2.19 -1.59
C GLU A 147 -5.75 1.57 -2.61
N ILE A 148 -5.14 2.39 -3.49
CA ILE A 148 -4.08 1.93 -4.41
C ILE A 148 -2.88 1.42 -3.60
N GLU A 149 -2.43 2.21 -2.64
CA GLU A 149 -1.31 1.90 -1.76
C GLU A 149 -1.52 0.57 -0.99
N TYR A 150 -2.72 0.38 -0.43
CA TYR A 150 -3.11 -0.87 0.22
C TYR A 150 -3.09 -2.08 -0.75
N LEU A 151 -3.60 -1.90 -1.98
CA LEU A 151 -3.64 -2.99 -2.97
C LEU A 151 -2.24 -3.34 -3.49
N GLU A 152 -1.37 -2.35 -3.67
CA GLU A 152 0.04 -2.56 -4.00
C GLU A 152 0.73 -3.37 -2.91
N THR A 153 0.50 -3.02 -1.63
CA THR A 153 0.99 -3.78 -0.48
C THR A 153 0.63 -5.25 -0.57
N LEU A 154 -0.65 -5.54 -0.82
CA LEU A 154 -1.15 -6.91 -0.92
C LEU A 154 -0.53 -7.68 -2.09
N GLU A 155 -0.23 -7.02 -3.20
CA GLU A 155 0.45 -7.65 -4.33
C GLU A 155 1.84 -8.16 -3.92
N ILE A 156 2.63 -7.35 -3.22
CA ILE A 156 3.97 -7.74 -2.73
C ILE A 156 3.87 -8.87 -1.72
N GLN A 157 2.92 -8.78 -0.78
CA GLN A 157 2.69 -9.83 0.20
C GLN A 157 2.35 -11.15 -0.49
N LEU A 158 1.52 -11.12 -1.54
CA LEU A 158 1.18 -12.31 -2.34
C LEU A 158 2.36 -12.86 -3.15
N GLU A 159 3.28 -12.03 -3.64
CA GLU A 159 4.47 -12.48 -4.37
C GLU A 159 5.42 -13.30 -3.51
N GLN A 160 5.43 -13.02 -2.20
CA GLN A 160 6.34 -13.63 -1.23
C GLN A 160 5.63 -14.59 -0.26
N ALA A 161 4.32 -14.75 -0.44
CA ALA A 161 3.46 -15.57 0.39
C ALA A 161 3.73 -17.08 0.23
N SER A 162 3.81 -17.78 1.36
CA SER A 162 3.59 -19.22 1.43
C SER A 162 2.11 -19.57 1.21
N MET A 163 1.80 -20.87 1.15
CA MET A 163 0.41 -21.33 1.07
C MET A 163 -0.44 -20.85 2.26
N GLN A 164 0.14 -20.77 3.46
CA GLN A 164 -0.57 -20.32 4.67
C GLN A 164 -0.79 -18.81 4.63
N ASP A 165 0.23 -18.04 4.28
CA ASP A 165 0.14 -16.58 4.13
C ASP A 165 -0.94 -16.20 3.11
N ALA A 166 -1.02 -16.92 1.99
CA ALA A 166 -2.04 -16.69 0.96
C ALA A 166 -3.47 -16.94 1.46
N MET A 167 -3.66 -17.91 2.37
CA MET A 167 -4.97 -18.17 2.98
C MET A 167 -5.37 -17.07 3.96
N GLU A 168 -4.41 -16.53 4.71
CA GLU A 168 -4.63 -15.39 5.61
C GLU A 168 -4.97 -14.13 4.82
N ILE A 169 -4.22 -13.84 3.74
CA ILE A 169 -4.50 -12.72 2.82
C ILE A 169 -5.90 -12.88 2.19
N ARG A 170 -6.30 -14.11 1.82
CA ARG A 170 -7.66 -14.38 1.33
C ARG A 170 -8.71 -14.04 2.39
N GLU A 171 -8.46 -14.38 3.65
CA GLU A 171 -9.39 -14.06 4.74
C GLU A 171 -9.51 -12.54 4.94
N GLU A 172 -8.40 -11.81 4.87
CA GLU A 172 -8.36 -10.35 4.87
C GLU A 172 -9.18 -9.75 3.72
N LEU A 173 -8.90 -10.17 2.48
CA LEU A 173 -9.61 -9.73 1.28
C LEU A 173 -11.12 -10.05 1.35
N SER A 174 -11.49 -11.16 1.96
CA SER A 174 -12.90 -11.52 2.18
C SER A 174 -13.57 -10.64 3.23
N LYS A 175 -12.88 -10.28 4.32
CA LYS A 175 -13.39 -9.35 5.34
C LYS A 175 -13.61 -7.95 4.78
N GLN A 176 -12.75 -7.53 3.86
CA GLN A 176 -12.84 -6.25 3.16
C GLN A 176 -13.81 -6.26 1.95
N ASN A 177 -14.51 -7.37 1.72
CA ASN A 177 -15.48 -7.56 0.61
C ASN A 177 -14.89 -7.47 -0.82
N TYR A 178 -13.58 -7.61 -0.99
CA TYR A 178 -12.97 -7.70 -2.32
C TYR A 178 -13.24 -9.05 -2.99
N ILE A 179 -13.35 -10.11 -2.19
CA ILE A 179 -13.58 -11.48 -2.66
C ILE A 179 -14.72 -12.10 -1.85
N LYS A 180 -15.54 -12.92 -2.51
CA LYS A 180 -16.58 -13.68 -1.81
C LYS A 180 -15.92 -14.73 -0.91
N PRO A 181 -16.41 -14.93 0.33
CA PRO A 181 -15.90 -15.99 1.18
C PRO A 181 -16.10 -17.34 0.48
N LEU A 182 -15.09 -18.21 0.59
CA LEU A 182 -15.23 -19.59 0.13
C LEU A 182 -16.41 -20.20 0.90
N LYS A 183 -17.42 -20.71 0.19
CA LYS A 183 -18.56 -21.41 0.82
C LYS A 183 -18.06 -22.74 1.38
N THR A 184 -17.48 -22.73 2.57
CA THR A 184 -17.16 -23.97 3.28
C THR A 184 -18.47 -24.58 3.80
N ARG A 185 -18.83 -25.75 3.26
CA ARG A 185 -20.04 -26.50 3.61
C ARG A 185 -20.02 -27.09 5.03
N ILE A 186 -19.04 -26.73 5.86
CA ILE A 186 -18.85 -27.29 7.21
C ILE A 186 -18.47 -26.14 8.15
N ARG A 187 -19.44 -25.67 8.94
CA ARG A 187 -19.21 -24.88 10.16
C ARG A 187 -18.60 -25.78 11.23
N LYS A 188 -17.31 -26.09 11.13
CA LYS A 188 -16.53 -26.32 12.36
C LYS A 188 -15.99 -24.96 12.76
N LYS A 189 -16.29 -24.52 13.99
CA LYS A 189 -15.58 -23.41 14.63
C LYS A 189 -14.10 -23.74 14.54
N LYS A 190 -13.39 -23.20 13.54
CA LYS A 190 -11.92 -23.20 13.56
C LYS A 190 -11.58 -22.50 14.86
N LYS A 191 -10.91 -23.20 15.78
CA LYS A 191 -10.08 -22.55 16.80
C LYS A 191 -9.33 -21.44 16.04
N GLN A 192 -9.32 -20.21 16.55
CA GLN A 192 -8.54 -19.14 15.95
C GLN A 192 -7.11 -19.67 15.79
N GLU A 193 -6.77 -20.10 14.58
CA GLU A 193 -5.42 -20.54 14.25
C GLU A 193 -4.61 -19.26 14.39
N LEU A 194 -3.63 -19.30 15.31
CA LEU A 194 -2.68 -18.20 15.46
C LEU A 194 -2.08 -17.94 14.08
N PRO A 195 -1.97 -16.67 13.65
CA PRO A 195 -1.40 -16.37 12.35
C PRO A 195 0.02 -16.92 12.28
N HIS A 196 0.38 -17.49 11.14
CA HIS A 196 1.67 -18.13 10.95
C HIS A 196 2.73 -17.07 10.62
N PHE A 197 3.56 -16.68 11.57
CA PHE A 197 4.68 -15.75 11.34
C PHE A 197 6.02 -16.49 11.36
N GLU A 198 7.00 -15.97 10.63
CA GLU A 198 8.35 -16.55 10.67
C GLU A 198 9.06 -16.18 11.97
N THR A 199 9.82 -17.13 12.49
CA THR A 199 10.58 -16.97 13.72
C THR A 199 12.03 -17.38 13.46
N PHE A 200 12.98 -16.50 13.75
CA PHE A 200 14.41 -16.78 13.64
C PHE A 200 15.03 -16.70 15.03
N GLN A 201 15.78 -17.73 15.42
CA GLN A 201 16.36 -17.82 16.75
C GLN A 201 17.88 -17.65 16.72
N PHE A 202 18.35 -16.60 17.38
CA PHE A 202 19.75 -16.22 17.53
C PHE A 202 20.10 -16.30 19.01
N ASP A 203 20.64 -17.44 19.43
CA ASP A 203 20.93 -17.76 20.83
C ASP A 203 19.70 -17.54 21.74
N ASP A 204 19.75 -16.56 22.65
CA ASP A 204 18.66 -16.19 23.56
C ASP A 204 17.69 -15.14 22.98
N ILE A 205 17.96 -14.64 21.77
CA ILE A 205 17.16 -13.61 21.09
C ILE A 205 16.32 -14.25 19.99
N THR A 206 15.04 -13.88 19.95
CA THR A 206 14.11 -14.30 18.90
C THR A 206 13.75 -13.11 18.02
N ILE A 207 13.71 -13.33 16.71
CA ILE A 207 13.21 -12.38 15.72
C ILE A 207 11.91 -12.90 15.12
N TYR A 208 10.83 -12.14 15.23
CA TYR A 208 9.54 -12.45 14.60
C TYR A 208 9.34 -11.60 13.35
N VAL A 209 8.85 -12.20 12.27
CA VAL A 209 8.59 -11.51 10.99
C VAL A 209 7.14 -11.76 10.56
N GLY A 210 6.35 -10.70 10.48
CA GLY A 210 5.02 -10.74 9.87
C GLY A 210 5.11 -10.44 8.37
N LYS A 211 4.63 -11.34 7.52
CA LYS A 211 4.65 -11.17 6.05
C LYS A 211 3.37 -10.60 5.46
N ASN A 212 2.29 -10.59 6.22
CA ASN A 212 1.02 -9.98 5.81
C ASN A 212 0.45 -9.09 6.93
N ASN A 213 -0.62 -8.34 6.62
CA ASN A 213 -1.19 -7.39 7.58
C ASN A 213 -1.73 -8.05 8.85
N LEU A 214 -2.31 -9.25 8.75
CA LEU A 214 -2.81 -10.01 9.91
C LEU A 214 -1.67 -10.45 10.83
N GLN A 215 -0.59 -10.97 10.25
CA GLN A 215 0.62 -11.33 10.97
C GLN A 215 1.30 -10.11 11.58
N ASN A 216 1.46 -9.02 10.81
CA ASN A 216 2.03 -7.76 11.27
C ASN A 216 1.30 -7.23 12.51
N ASP A 217 -0.03 -7.19 12.45
CA ASP A 217 -0.85 -6.77 13.59
C ASP A 217 -0.67 -7.69 14.80
N TYR A 218 -0.58 -9.00 14.58
CA TYR A 218 -0.37 -9.96 15.66
C TYR A 218 1.02 -9.84 16.29
N VAL A 219 2.09 -9.87 15.49
CA VAL A 219 3.46 -9.80 16.00
C VAL A 219 3.69 -8.49 16.74
N THR A 220 3.14 -7.37 16.24
CA THR A 220 3.36 -6.04 16.83
C THR A 220 2.54 -5.80 18.08
N TRP A 221 1.26 -6.19 18.09
CA TRP A 221 0.32 -5.76 19.14
C TRP A 221 -0.09 -6.87 20.11
N LYS A 222 0.11 -8.15 19.77
CA LYS A 222 -0.28 -9.29 20.60
C LYS A 222 0.92 -10.06 21.13
N LEU A 223 1.93 -10.29 20.29
CA LEU A 223 3.10 -11.08 20.65
C LEU A 223 4.19 -10.23 21.31
N ALA A 224 4.54 -9.09 20.69
CA ALA A 224 5.64 -8.26 21.16
C ALA A 224 5.37 -7.63 22.53
N ARG A 225 6.43 -7.56 23.34
CA ARG A 225 6.47 -6.81 24.59
C ARG A 225 6.76 -5.34 24.31
N LYS A 226 6.37 -4.47 25.23
CA LYS A 226 6.59 -3.02 25.13
C LYS A 226 8.06 -2.60 24.98
N GLN A 227 8.97 -3.43 25.48
CA GLN A 227 10.42 -3.23 25.44
C GLN A 227 11.08 -3.88 24.21
N ASP A 228 10.34 -4.63 23.40
CA ASP A 228 10.92 -5.24 22.21
C ASP A 228 11.20 -4.17 21.15
N THR A 229 12.21 -4.43 20.31
CA THR A 229 12.58 -3.53 19.21
C THR A 229 11.79 -3.91 17.96
N TRP A 230 11.06 -2.95 17.42
CA TRP A 230 10.31 -3.07 16.16
C TRP A 230 11.07 -2.42 15.02
N LEU A 231 11.01 -3.04 13.83
CA LEU A 231 11.62 -2.57 12.60
C LEU A 231 10.65 -2.66 11.42
N HIS A 232 10.77 -1.71 10.49
CA HIS A 232 10.02 -1.65 9.24
C HIS A 232 10.69 -0.70 8.24
N VAL A 233 10.47 -0.93 6.95
CA VAL A 233 11.06 -0.10 5.90
C VAL A 233 10.44 1.29 5.87
N LYS A 234 11.27 2.32 5.79
CA LYS A 234 10.81 3.71 5.78
C LYS A 234 10.09 4.03 4.48
N ASP A 235 8.90 4.64 4.59
CA ASP A 235 8.07 5.15 3.49
C ASP A 235 7.70 4.11 2.41
N LEU A 236 7.87 2.81 2.72
CA LEU A 236 7.60 1.70 1.82
C LEU A 236 6.82 0.61 2.53
N HIS A 237 6.12 -0.20 1.75
CA HIS A 237 5.37 -1.34 2.26
C HIS A 237 6.29 -2.51 2.53
N GLY A 238 6.09 -3.16 3.67
CA GLY A 238 6.89 -4.30 4.07
C GLY A 238 6.46 -4.93 5.38
N SER A 239 7.19 -5.96 5.75
CA SER A 239 7.01 -6.73 6.98
C SER A 239 7.32 -5.94 8.24
N HIS A 240 6.53 -6.19 9.30
CA HIS A 240 6.91 -5.80 10.65
C HIS A 240 7.85 -6.86 11.22
N VAL A 241 9.03 -6.43 11.67
CA VAL A 241 10.03 -7.31 12.30
C VAL A 241 10.19 -6.91 13.76
N ILE A 242 10.12 -7.89 14.66
CA ILE A 242 10.29 -7.71 16.10
C ILE A 242 11.52 -8.45 16.56
N ILE A 243 12.40 -7.79 17.31
CA ILE A 243 13.48 -8.41 18.06
C ILE A 243 13.09 -8.42 19.54
N THR A 244 13.15 -9.58 20.21
CA THR A 244 12.75 -9.76 21.63
C THR A 244 13.73 -9.17 22.64
N THR A 245 14.32 -8.01 22.34
CA THR A 245 15.22 -7.26 23.22
C THR A 245 15.09 -5.75 22.95
N ASP A 246 15.35 -4.94 23.97
CA ASP A 246 15.43 -3.47 23.89
C ASP A 246 16.81 -2.97 23.45
N HIS A 247 17.83 -3.81 23.57
CA HIS A 247 19.22 -3.51 23.26
C HIS A 247 19.82 -4.57 22.33
N PRO A 248 19.35 -4.67 21.07
CA PRO A 248 19.97 -5.56 20.10
C PRO A 248 21.40 -5.09 19.82
N ASP A 249 22.32 -6.04 19.72
CA ASP A 249 23.65 -5.78 19.19
C ASP A 249 23.58 -5.42 17.69
N GLU A 250 24.66 -4.87 17.14
CA GLU A 250 24.66 -4.40 15.76
C GLU A 250 24.38 -5.54 14.76
N ALA A 251 24.86 -6.76 15.04
CA ALA A 251 24.66 -7.92 14.19
C ALA A 251 23.18 -8.33 14.14
N THR A 252 22.51 -8.48 15.29
CA THR A 252 21.08 -8.82 15.33
C THR A 252 20.22 -7.72 14.71
N LEU A 253 20.55 -6.45 14.96
CA LEU A 253 19.84 -5.33 14.36
C LEU A 253 19.94 -5.35 12.83
N ARG A 254 21.14 -5.60 12.28
CA ARG A 254 21.35 -5.74 10.83
C ARG A 254 20.62 -6.95 10.25
N ASN A 255 20.60 -8.09 10.94
CA ASN A 255 19.85 -9.28 10.52
C ASN A 255 18.34 -8.99 10.44
N ALA A 256 17.79 -8.34 11.47
CA ALA A 256 16.39 -7.94 11.50
C ALA A 256 16.06 -6.91 10.40
N ALA A 257 16.94 -5.93 10.18
CA ALA A 257 16.77 -4.93 9.14
C ALA A 257 16.85 -5.54 7.73
N MET A 258 17.71 -6.54 7.54
CA MET A 258 17.80 -7.34 6.32
C MET A 258 16.48 -8.07 6.03
N LEU A 259 15.89 -8.71 7.05
CA LEU A 259 14.58 -9.36 6.92
C LEU A 259 13.48 -8.34 6.57
N ALA A 260 13.45 -7.19 7.25
CA ALA A 260 12.48 -6.13 6.97
C ALA A 260 12.61 -5.62 5.53
N ALA A 261 13.82 -5.37 5.05
CA ALA A 261 14.08 -4.89 3.69
C ALA A 261 13.78 -5.96 2.63
N TRP A 262 14.10 -7.23 2.90
CA TRP A 262 13.83 -8.33 1.98
C TRP A 262 12.33 -8.58 1.79
N TYR A 263 11.56 -8.55 2.88
CA TYR A 263 10.10 -8.72 2.83
C TYR A 263 9.37 -7.38 2.62
N SER A 264 9.89 -6.54 1.72
CA SER A 264 9.32 -5.22 1.39
C SER A 264 9.37 -4.93 -0.12
N GLN A 265 8.81 -3.78 -0.51
CA GLN A 265 9.01 -3.18 -1.85
C GLN A 265 10.48 -2.94 -2.18
N GLY A 266 11.30 -2.68 -1.16
CA GLY A 266 12.73 -2.38 -1.31
C GLY A 266 13.60 -3.58 -1.64
N ARG A 267 13.07 -4.80 -1.76
CA ARG A 267 13.84 -6.05 -1.93
C ARG A 267 14.90 -6.02 -3.04
N TYR A 268 14.62 -5.34 -4.15
CA TYR A 268 15.53 -5.23 -5.29
C TYR A 268 16.25 -3.87 -5.37
N SER A 269 16.11 -3.05 -4.33
CA SER A 269 16.76 -1.75 -4.20
C SER A 269 18.03 -1.86 -3.39
N SER A 270 19.00 -0.99 -3.64
CA SER A 270 20.17 -0.79 -2.78
C SER A 270 19.90 0.29 -1.73
N SER A 271 20.56 0.19 -0.58
CA SER A 271 20.53 1.17 0.51
C SER A 271 19.11 1.49 0.99
N VAL A 272 18.36 0.43 1.29
CA VAL A 272 16.98 0.50 1.79
C VAL A 272 16.97 1.06 3.22
N PRO A 273 16.28 2.18 3.48
CA PRO A 273 16.15 2.73 4.83
C PRO A 273 15.17 1.90 5.66
N VAL A 274 15.62 1.41 6.81
CA VAL A 274 14.81 0.66 7.78
C VAL A 274 14.72 1.46 9.07
N ASN A 275 13.51 1.83 9.47
CA ASN A 275 13.25 2.48 10.73
C ASN A 275 13.15 1.44 11.84
N TYR A 276 13.67 1.78 13.02
CA TYR A 276 13.53 0.97 14.21
C TYR A 276 13.27 1.80 15.47
N CYS A 277 12.44 1.27 16.36
CA CYS A 277 12.07 1.88 17.63
C CYS A 277 11.60 0.82 18.62
N LEU A 278 11.33 1.20 19.86
CA LEU A 278 10.69 0.29 20.81
C LEU A 278 9.19 0.20 20.54
N VAL A 279 8.59 -0.97 20.77
CA VAL A 279 7.15 -1.19 20.55
C VAL A 279 6.28 -0.21 21.35
N ARG A 280 6.70 0.19 22.57
CA ARG A 280 5.98 1.22 23.36
C ARG A 280 5.86 2.58 22.68
N GLN A 281 6.70 2.88 21.68
CA GLN A 281 6.71 4.15 20.96
C GLN A 281 5.78 4.13 19.74
N LEU A 282 5.24 2.95 19.40
CA LEU A 282 4.28 2.75 18.32
C LEU A 282 2.87 3.13 18.77
N LYS A 283 2.12 3.76 17.86
CA LYS A 283 0.67 3.96 18.00
C LYS A 283 -0.06 3.34 16.81
N LYS A 284 -1.06 2.52 17.09
CA LYS A 284 -1.95 1.97 16.05
C LYS A 284 -2.85 3.08 15.52
N ILE A 285 -2.95 3.21 14.20
CA ILE A 285 -3.90 4.14 13.56
C ILE A 285 -5.21 3.36 13.32
N PRO A 286 -6.31 3.68 14.03
CA PRO A 286 -7.57 2.97 13.86
C PRO A 286 -8.23 3.32 12.52
N GLY A 287 -8.94 2.36 11.93
CA GLY A 287 -9.77 2.59 10.74
C GLY A 287 -9.06 2.50 9.39
N ASN A 288 -7.73 2.29 9.35
CA ASN A 288 -7.02 2.07 8.10
C ASN A 288 -7.13 0.60 7.64
N LYS A 289 -7.11 0.37 6.33
CA LYS A 289 -6.99 -0.96 5.72
C LYS A 289 -5.52 -1.39 5.83
N GLY A 290 -5.22 -2.33 6.72
CA GLY A 290 -3.86 -2.85 6.95
C GLY A 290 -3.29 -2.54 8.35
N SER A 291 -2.01 -2.85 8.54
CA SER A 291 -1.32 -2.73 9.83
C SER A 291 -0.56 -1.40 9.97
N LEU A 292 -1.19 -0.27 9.66
CA LEU A 292 -0.51 1.04 9.67
C LEU A 292 -0.14 1.46 11.10
N VAL A 293 1.10 1.94 11.27
CA VAL A 293 1.64 2.42 12.55
C VAL A 293 2.12 3.85 12.46
N SER A 294 1.94 4.61 13.54
CA SER A 294 2.54 5.93 13.73
C SER A 294 3.76 5.82 14.62
N LEU A 295 4.87 6.39 14.16
CA LEU A 295 6.14 6.47 14.86
C LEU A 295 6.32 7.86 15.45
N SER A 296 6.66 7.93 16.75
CA SER A 296 6.94 9.20 17.44
C SER A 296 8.44 9.53 17.48
N ASN A 297 9.27 8.53 17.75
CA ASN A 297 10.72 8.63 17.76
C ASN A 297 11.28 7.32 17.22
N TYR A 298 12.18 7.39 16.25
CA TYR A 298 12.77 6.24 15.59
C TYR A 298 14.20 6.55 15.17
N LYS A 299 14.98 5.51 14.95
CA LYS A 299 16.29 5.57 14.31
C LYS A 299 16.18 4.87 12.96
N THR A 300 17.09 5.18 12.04
CA THR A 300 17.12 4.58 10.70
C THR A 300 18.47 3.91 10.46
N ILE A 301 18.43 2.70 9.93
CA ILE A 301 19.59 1.96 9.45
C ILE A 301 19.42 1.68 7.95
N TYR A 302 20.50 1.76 7.18
CA TYR A 302 20.47 1.51 5.73
C TYR A 302 21.07 0.15 5.43
N ILE A 303 20.31 -0.69 4.72
CA ILE A 303 20.68 -2.07 4.41
C ILE A 303 20.62 -2.30 2.90
N ASP A 304 21.55 -3.09 2.39
CA ASP A 304 21.49 -3.66 1.04
C ASP A 304 20.91 -5.09 1.13
N PRO A 305 19.69 -5.34 0.63
CA PRO A 305 19.09 -6.67 0.64
C PRO A 305 19.94 -7.69 -0.13
N ASP A 306 20.36 -8.77 0.54
CA ASP A 306 21.08 -9.87 -0.09
C ASP A 306 20.29 -11.19 -0.01
N ALA A 307 19.90 -11.69 -1.18
CA ALA A 307 19.18 -12.94 -1.36
C ALA A 307 19.93 -14.15 -0.78
N ASN A 308 21.26 -14.20 -0.97
CA ASN A 308 22.09 -15.32 -0.53
C ASN A 308 22.17 -15.34 0.99
N TYR A 309 22.28 -14.17 1.60
CA TYR A 309 22.32 -14.02 3.05
C TYR A 309 20.99 -14.42 3.70
N ILE A 310 19.85 -14.00 3.14
CA ILE A 310 18.53 -14.41 3.64
C ILE A 310 18.35 -15.93 3.52
N GLN A 311 18.77 -16.54 2.42
CA GLN A 311 18.71 -18.00 2.28
C GLN A 311 19.56 -18.70 3.34
N LYS A 312 20.73 -18.15 3.66
CA LYS A 312 21.59 -18.69 4.73
C LYS A 312 20.89 -18.61 6.10
N LEU A 313 20.24 -17.49 6.42
CA LEU A 313 19.46 -17.36 7.65
C LEU A 313 18.32 -18.39 7.75
N HIS A 314 17.65 -18.66 6.62
CA HIS A 314 16.63 -19.71 6.52
C HIS A 314 17.21 -21.10 6.73
N ASP A 315 18.35 -21.41 6.10
CA ASP A 315 18.98 -22.72 6.20
C ASP A 315 19.50 -22.98 7.63
N GLU A 316 20.08 -21.97 8.29
CA GLU A 316 20.52 -22.05 9.70
C GLU A 316 19.35 -22.22 10.66
N HIS A 317 18.20 -21.63 10.36
CA HIS A 317 16.98 -21.82 11.13
C HIS A 317 16.41 -23.24 10.96
N LEU A 318 16.32 -23.75 9.72
CA LEU A 318 15.79 -25.09 9.44
C LEU A 318 16.70 -26.23 9.94
N ALA A 319 17.97 -25.94 10.21
CA ALA A 319 18.93 -26.92 10.71
C ALA A 319 18.92 -27.08 12.25
N LYS A 320 18.23 -26.21 12.99
CA LYS A 320 18.09 -26.25 14.45
C LYS A 320 16.75 -26.86 14.86
#